data_AF-A0A7V9WLC2-F1
#
_entry.id   AF-A0A7V9WLC2-F1
#
_cell.length_a   1.000
_cell.length_b   1.000
_cell.length_c   1.000
_cell.angle_alpha   90.00
_cell.angle_beta   90.00
_cell.angle_gamma   90.00
#
_symmetry.space_group_name_H-M   'P 1'
#
loop_
_entity.id
_entity.type
_entity.pdbx_description
1 polymer ?
#
loop_
_entity_poly.entity_id
_entity_poly.type
_entity_poly.pdbx_seq_one_letter_code
_entity_poly.pdbx_strand_id
1 'polypeptide(L)'
;MPELPEVERARAHIAERALNRRISGIDDADTFVCRPHAPGEISAALAGAVLTQTHRRGKAMWVDTDRGPVLGLHLGMAGRIAIDEEPATRNWDRFT
;
A
#
# COMPACT_ATOMS: atom_id res chain seq x y z
N MET A 1 9.52 -3.43 14.36
CA MET A 1 9.29 -1.98 14.17
C MET A 1 10.09 -1.57 12.94
N PRO A 2 9.46 -1.19 11.83
CA PRO A 2 10.13 -0.63 10.68
C PRO A 2 10.66 0.73 11.13
N GLU A 3 11.95 0.92 10.98
CA GLU A 3 12.60 2.19 11.15
C GLU A 3 12.50 3.00 9.85
N LEU A 4 13.05 4.22 9.89
CA LEU A 4 13.09 5.09 8.71
C LEU A 4 13.70 4.38 7.47
N PRO A 5 14.76 3.56 7.58
CA PRO A 5 15.30 2.82 6.44
C PRO A 5 14.33 1.82 5.81
N GLU A 6 13.51 1.12 6.59
CA GLU A 6 12.54 0.15 6.08
C GLU A 6 11.41 0.82 5.31
N VAL A 7 10.91 1.96 5.80
CA VAL A 7 9.89 2.73 5.08
C VAL A 7 10.46 3.31 3.79
N GLU A 8 11.72 3.77 3.80
CA GLU A 8 12.38 4.22 2.58
C GLU A 8 12.60 3.09 1.57
N ARG A 9 13.00 1.90 2.04
CA ARG A 9 13.11 0.70 1.19
C ARG A 9 11.77 0.33 0.57
N ALA A 10 10.69 0.35 1.35
CA ALA A 10 9.34 0.09 0.84
C ALA A 10 8.94 1.12 -0.21
N ARG A 11 9.18 2.41 0.03
CA ARG A 11 8.94 3.49 -0.94
C ARG A 11 9.73 3.27 -2.23
N ALA A 12 11.03 2.99 -2.13
CA ALA A 12 11.89 2.73 -3.28
C ALA A 12 11.44 1.49 -4.07
N HIS A 13 11.00 0.43 -3.38
CA HIS A 13 10.52 -0.79 -4.02
C HIS A 13 9.25 -0.55 -4.85
N ILE A 14 8.29 0.24 -4.35
CA ILE A 14 7.13 0.67 -5.13
C ILE A 14 7.56 1.52 -6.33
N ALA A 15 8.47 2.46 -6.13
CA ALA A 15 8.96 3.35 -7.19
C ALA A 15 9.59 2.58 -8.35
N GLU A 16 10.34 1.52 -8.05
CA GLU A 16 11.04 0.70 -9.03
C GLU A 16 10.11 -0.28 -9.76
N ARG A 17 9.08 -0.83 -9.11
CA ARG A 17 8.35 -2.02 -9.59
C ARG A 17 6.85 -1.85 -9.80
N ALA A 18 6.22 -0.84 -9.21
CA ALA A 18 4.76 -0.68 -9.20
C ALA A 18 4.25 0.55 -9.96
N LEU A 19 5.07 1.59 -10.14
CA LEU A 19 4.66 2.79 -10.87
C LEU A 19 4.35 2.49 -12.35
N ASN A 20 3.50 3.33 -12.95
CA ASN A 20 3.04 3.25 -14.34
C ASN A 20 2.28 1.95 -14.70
N ARG A 21 1.84 1.19 -13.70
CA ARG A 21 0.96 0.02 -13.85
C ARG A 21 -0.48 0.40 -13.53
N ARG A 22 -1.42 -0.10 -14.33
CA ARG A 22 -2.86 0.05 -14.06
C ARG A 22 -3.30 -0.92 -12.98
N ILE A 23 -4.04 -0.43 -11.99
CA ILE A 23 -4.67 -1.25 -10.97
C ILE A 23 -5.86 -1.98 -11.60
N SER A 24 -5.76 -3.30 -11.79
CA SER A 24 -6.83 -4.12 -12.38
C SER A 24 -7.87 -4.60 -11.36
N GLY A 25 -7.48 -4.68 -10.08
CA GLY A 25 -8.33 -5.11 -8.99
C GLY A 25 -7.67 -4.83 -7.65
N ILE A 26 -8.49 -4.73 -6.61
CA ILE A 26 -8.07 -4.45 -5.23
C ILE A 26 -8.83 -5.40 -4.33
N ASP A 27 -8.14 -5.90 -3.31
CA ASP A 27 -8.71 -6.65 -2.20
C ASP A 27 -8.52 -5.84 -0.92
N ASP A 28 -9.59 -5.18 -0.48
CA ASP A 28 -9.65 -4.33 0.71
C ASP A 28 -10.57 -4.92 1.80
N ALA A 29 -10.64 -6.26 1.87
CA ALA A 29 -11.50 -6.97 2.81
C ALA A 29 -11.04 -6.88 4.28
N ASP A 30 -9.78 -6.51 4.55
CA ASP A 30 -9.26 -6.41 5.92
C ASP A 30 -9.68 -5.10 6.59
N THR A 31 -10.70 -5.18 7.45
CA THR A 31 -11.27 -4.01 8.13
C THR A 31 -10.37 -3.40 9.20
N PHE A 32 -9.26 -4.03 9.59
CA PHE A 32 -8.32 -3.46 10.55
C PHE A 32 -7.22 -2.65 9.85
N VAL A 33 -6.66 -3.21 8.77
CA VAL A 33 -5.60 -2.59 7.97
C VAL A 33 -6.14 -1.45 7.12
N CYS A 34 -7.33 -1.61 6.53
CA CYS A 34 -7.90 -0.64 5.59
C CYS A 34 -8.64 0.53 6.26
N ARG A 35 -8.57 0.68 7.59
CA ARG A 35 -9.21 1.80 8.30
C ARG A 35 -8.68 3.15 7.81
N PRO A 36 -9.53 4.19 7.77
CA PRO A 36 -10.92 4.22 8.23
C PRO A 36 -11.95 3.72 7.21
N HIS A 37 -11.51 3.19 6.07
CA HIS A 37 -12.39 2.83 4.95
C HIS A 37 -13.12 1.51 5.17
N ALA A 38 -14.38 1.46 4.76
CA ALA A 38 -15.14 0.22 4.70
C ALA A 38 -14.70 -0.64 3.51
N PRO A 39 -14.86 -1.98 3.57
CA PRO A 39 -14.55 -2.85 2.44
C PRO A 39 -15.27 -2.40 1.16
N GLY A 40 -14.54 -2.36 0.05
CA GLY A 40 -15.01 -1.88 -1.25
C GLY A 40 -14.78 -0.39 -1.50
N GLU A 41 -14.59 0.46 -0.48
CA GLU A 41 -14.36 1.89 -0.69
C GLU A 41 -13.02 2.18 -1.36
N ILE A 42 -11.96 1.46 -0.97
CA ILE A 42 -10.63 1.63 -1.57
C ILE A 42 -10.66 1.10 -3.00
N SER A 43 -11.31 -0.05 -3.21
CA SER A 43 -11.51 -0.62 -4.54
C SER A 43 -12.24 0.34 -5.47
N ALA A 44 -13.36 0.91 -5.04
CA ALA A 44 -14.14 1.87 -5.81
C ALA A 44 -13.34 3.14 -6.15
N ALA A 45 -12.46 3.58 -5.25
CA ALA A 45 -11.67 4.79 -5.44
C ALA A 45 -10.47 4.61 -6.38
N LEU A 46 -9.80 3.45 -6.35
CA LEU A 46 -8.50 3.26 -6.99
C LEU A 46 -8.51 2.29 -8.17
N ALA A 47 -9.56 1.47 -8.34
CA ALA A 47 -9.63 0.53 -9.46
C ALA A 47 -9.57 1.27 -10.81
N GLY A 48 -8.71 0.77 -11.69
CA GLY A 48 -8.46 1.36 -13.01
C GLY A 48 -7.53 2.59 -13.01
N ALA A 49 -7.11 3.11 -11.86
CA ALA A 49 -6.10 4.17 -11.77
C ALA A 49 -4.69 3.64 -12.04
N VAL A 50 -3.74 4.55 -12.26
CA VAL A 50 -2.32 4.26 -12.44
C VAL A 50 -1.52 4.94 -11.32
N LEU A 51 -0.64 4.18 -10.65
CA LEU A 51 0.28 4.74 -9.66
C LEU A 51 1.38 5.56 -10.37
N THR A 52 1.57 6.83 -9.99
CA THR A 52 2.45 7.74 -10.73
C THR A 52 3.71 8.13 -9.98
N GLN A 53 3.61 8.40 -8.68
CA GLN A 53 4.75 8.86 -7.89
C GLN A 53 4.65 8.40 -6.43
N THR A 54 5.76 7.98 -5.84
CA THR A 54 5.84 7.61 -4.42
C THR A 54 6.46 8.72 -3.59
N HIS A 55 5.98 8.88 -2.37
CA HIS A 55 6.47 9.87 -1.42
C HIS A 55 6.60 9.27 -0.02
N ARG A 56 7.43 9.89 0.82
CA ARG A 56 7.57 9.51 2.23
C ARG A 56 7.82 10.74 3.09
N ARG A 57 7.23 10.74 4.28
CA ARG A 57 7.55 11.68 5.36
C ARG A 57 7.56 10.92 6.69
N GLY A 58 8.74 10.81 7.30
CA GLY A 58 8.91 10.02 8.52
C GLY A 58 8.53 8.55 8.27
N LYS A 59 7.57 8.04 9.05
CA LYS A 59 7.04 6.67 8.96
C LYS A 59 5.80 6.53 8.07
N ALA A 60 5.29 7.63 7.54
CA ALA A 60 4.20 7.63 6.57
C ALA A 60 4.75 7.67 5.14
N MET A 61 4.08 6.96 4.24
CA MET A 61 4.34 7.02 2.81
C MET A 61 3.02 7.08 2.04
N TRP A 62 3.05 7.64 0.85
CA TRP A 62 1.88 7.68 -0.02
C TRP A 62 2.28 7.56 -1.48
N VAL A 63 1.31 7.18 -2.32
CA VAL A 63 1.49 7.02 -3.75
C VAL A 63 0.42 7.81 -4.49
N ASP A 64 0.85 8.70 -5.36
CA ASP A 64 -0.04 9.47 -6.22
C ASP A 64 -0.66 8.56 -7.29
N THR A 65 -1.86 8.94 -7.74
CA THR A 65 -2.50 8.32 -8.90
C THR A 65 -2.75 9.35 -9.98
N ASP A 66 -2.89 8.88 -11.22
CA ASP A 66 -3.13 9.72 -12.41
C ASP A 66 -4.44 10.52 -12.36
N ARG A 67 -5.44 10.03 -11.61
CA ARG A 67 -6.79 10.61 -11.56
C ARG A 67 -7.29 10.92 -10.15
N GLY A 68 -6.43 10.73 -9.15
CA GLY A 68 -6.81 10.76 -7.74
C GLY A 68 -7.72 9.58 -7.33
N PRO A 69 -7.91 9.34 -6.02
CA PRO A 69 -7.20 9.91 -4.88
C PRO A 69 -5.77 9.34 -4.72
N VAL A 70 -5.02 9.81 -3.70
CA VAL A 70 -3.71 9.25 -3.35
C VAL A 70 -3.86 8.02 -2.44
N LEU A 71 -2.98 7.03 -2.58
CA LEU A 71 -2.92 5.85 -1.72
C LEU A 71 -1.99 6.11 -0.53
N GLY A 72 -2.54 6.24 0.68
CA GLY A 72 -1.76 6.35 1.91
C GLY A 72 -1.40 4.99 2.50
N LEU A 73 -0.17 4.83 2.99
CA LEU A 73 0.34 3.59 3.59
C LEU A 73 1.15 3.87 4.87
N HIS A 74 0.96 3.01 5.86
CA HIS A 74 1.73 3.03 7.10
C HIS A 74 2.05 1.61 7.55
N LEU A 75 3.33 1.22 7.57
CA LEU A 75 3.76 -0.18 7.74
C LEU A 75 3.58 -0.73 9.17
N GLY A 76 3.28 0.11 10.16
CA GLY A 76 3.09 -0.37 11.54
C GLY A 76 4.37 -0.96 12.10
N MET A 77 4.33 -2.13 12.76
CA MET A 77 5.50 -2.78 13.37
C MET A 77 6.14 -3.88 12.52
N ALA A 78 5.34 -4.55 11.68
CA ALA A 78 5.74 -5.74 10.92
C ALA A 78 5.29 -5.69 9.45
N GLY A 79 4.64 -4.60 9.01
CA GLY A 79 4.18 -4.45 7.65
C GLY A 79 5.33 -4.37 6.66
N ARG A 80 5.11 -4.92 5.48
CA ARG A 80 6.04 -4.93 4.35
C ARG A 80 5.29 -4.74 3.04
N ILE A 81 6.00 -4.30 2.01
CA ILE A 81 5.51 -4.27 0.64
C ILE A 81 6.13 -5.44 -0.13
N ALA A 82 5.30 -6.19 -0.86
CA ALA A 82 5.69 -7.31 -1.70
C ALA A 82 5.19 -7.06 -3.13
N ILE A 83 6.04 -7.25 -4.13
CA ILE A 83 5.70 -7.01 -5.54
C ILE A 83 6.22 -8.18 -6.37
N ASP A 84 5.33 -8.78 -7.16
CA ASP A 84 5.59 -9.98 -7.98
C ASP A 84 6.10 -11.20 -7.16
N GLU A 85 5.76 -11.24 -5.86
CA GLU A 85 6.01 -12.38 -4.95
C GLU A 85 4.77 -13.29 -4.84
N GLU A 86 4.97 -14.53 -4.39
CA GLU A 86 3.85 -15.41 -4.05
C GLU A 86 3.01 -14.82 -2.89
N PRO A 87 1.67 -14.91 -2.96
CA PRO A 87 0.80 -14.38 -1.93
C PRO A 87 1.06 -15.07 -0.60
N ALA A 88 1.57 -14.31 0.36
CA ALA A 88 1.74 -14.80 1.72
C ALA A 88 0.39 -14.94 2.42
N THR A 89 0.26 -15.92 3.32
CA THR A 89 -0.89 -16.04 4.21
C THR A 89 -1.11 -14.74 5.00
N ARG A 90 -2.37 -14.28 5.09
CA ARG A 90 -2.81 -13.04 5.77
C ARG A 90 -2.66 -13.10 7.30
N ASN A 91 -1.43 -13.27 7.78
CA ASN A 91 -1.13 -13.42 9.22
C ASN A 91 -0.44 -12.18 9.80
N TRP A 92 -0.45 -11.05 9.09
CA TRP A 92 0.33 -9.85 9.44
C TRP A 92 -0.22 -9.09 10.65
N ASP A 93 -1.46 -9.37 11.06
CA ASP A 93 -2.21 -8.53 12.02
C ASP A 93 -2.66 -9.25 13.30
N ARG A 94 -2.22 -10.48 13.55
CA ARG A 94 -2.67 -11.25 14.73
C ARG A 94 -1.53 -11.60 15.66
N PHE A 95 -1.10 -10.59 16.43
CA PHE A 95 -0.63 -10.84 17.78
C PHE A 95 -1.88 -10.91 18.67
N THR A 96 -2.55 -12.06 18.67
CA THR A 96 -3.60 -12.40 19.64
C THR A 96 -3.24 -13.73 20.24
#